data_AF-A0A6S7K8M8-F1
#
_entry.id   AF-A0A6S7K8M8-F1
#
_cell.length_a   1.000
_cell.length_b   1.000
_cell.length_c   1.000
_cell.angle_alpha   90.00
_cell.angle_beta   90.00
_cell.angle_gamma   90.00
#
_symmetry.space_group_name_H-M   'P 1'
#
loop_
_entity.id
_entity.type
_entity.pdbx_description
1 polymer ?
#
loop_
_entity_poly.entity_id
_entity_poly.type
_entity_poly.pdbx_seq_one_letter_code
_entity_poly.pdbx_strand_id
1 'polypeptide(L)'
;MIDISETDTEYCQINPLSNDSPVLMIHVGVAEKLSEYACNKDGAMNDFHTRAKVLKGHLLSKFIEQLEEKSTCPFHCMSWLLEENGACEYRSDCSICIERFQLFDDLQAIVASTDLSYERKTYYAKTLNKIEENVYSYIGHLVRGKYQRSKFMKEIEQLRPGETIAVCDYMMKLLLQKFREPQRDWYAKKGVSVHGTMFFYKSSDSKEIEVEIYDVFSNGDCVQNHKCFRSNLPKFRCKT
;
A
#
# COMPACT_ATOMS: atom_id res chain seq x y z
N MET A 1 -9.99 29.40 -7.36
CA MET A 1 -11.18 28.60 -7.03
C MET A 1 -11.25 27.52 -8.08
N ILE A 2 -10.65 26.36 -7.78
CA ILE A 2 -10.64 25.20 -8.67
C ILE A 2 -11.27 24.08 -7.86
N ASP A 3 -12.41 23.61 -8.36
CA ASP A 3 -13.18 22.48 -7.85
C ASP A 3 -12.39 21.21 -8.13
N ILE A 4 -12.07 20.45 -7.08
CA ILE A 4 -11.56 19.08 -7.22
C ILE A 4 -12.70 18.17 -6.80
N SER A 5 -13.34 17.59 -7.81
CA SER A 5 -14.46 16.66 -7.70
C SER A 5 -14.09 15.45 -6.86
N GLU A 6 -15.02 15.11 -5.97
CA GLU A 6 -15.09 13.93 -5.14
C GLU A 6 -14.95 12.64 -5.96
N THR A 7 -14.00 11.79 -5.59
CA THR A 7 -14.06 10.36 -5.89
C THR A 7 -13.64 9.60 -4.64
N ASP A 8 -14.50 8.67 -4.24
CA ASP A 8 -14.49 7.92 -2.99
C ASP A 8 -13.13 7.33 -2.62
N THR A 9 -12.56 7.83 -1.52
CA THR A 9 -11.43 7.20 -0.83
C THR A 9 -11.92 6.51 0.44
N GLU A 10 -12.25 5.22 0.33
CA GLU A 10 -12.18 4.33 1.49
C GLU A 10 -10.70 4.23 1.91
N TYR A 11 -10.39 4.90 3.03
CA TYR A 11 -9.08 4.95 3.63
C TYR A 11 -8.64 3.56 4.14
N CYS A 12 -7.81 2.85 3.37
CA CYS A 12 -6.92 1.86 3.94
C CYS A 12 -5.73 2.58 4.59
N GLN A 13 -5.88 2.91 5.88
CA GLN A 13 -4.76 3.31 6.74
C GLN A 13 -3.79 2.13 6.87
N ILE A 14 -2.73 2.10 6.06
CA ILE A 14 -1.58 1.22 6.27
C ILE A 14 -0.33 2.09 6.17
N ASN A 15 0.35 2.25 7.30
CA ASN A 15 1.63 2.94 7.43
C ASN A 15 2.61 2.52 6.32
N PRO A 16 3.24 3.46 5.60
CA PRO A 16 4.43 3.17 4.83
C PRO A 16 5.64 3.18 5.78
N LEU A 17 6.58 2.26 5.58
CA LEU A 17 7.87 2.11 6.29
C LEU A 17 7.91 1.17 7.51
N SER A 18 7.29 -0.01 7.41
CA SER A 18 7.90 -1.21 8.01
C SER A 18 7.97 -2.32 6.97
N ASN A 19 9.13 -2.98 6.88
CA ASN A 19 9.33 -4.20 6.09
C ASN A 19 8.47 -5.40 6.57
N ASP A 20 7.60 -5.16 7.55
CA ASP A 20 6.70 -6.09 8.18
C ASP A 20 5.26 -5.61 7.95
N SER A 21 4.74 -5.70 6.72
CA SER A 21 3.28 -5.66 6.53
C SER A 21 2.72 -6.93 7.18
N PRO A 22 1.96 -6.82 8.29
CA PRO A 22 1.44 -7.99 8.99
C PRO A 22 0.58 -8.84 8.06
N VAL A 23 -0.07 -8.18 7.09
CA VAL A 23 -0.97 -8.78 6.10
C VAL A 23 -0.21 -9.76 5.20
N LEU A 24 0.89 -9.35 4.55
CA LEU A 24 1.66 -10.27 3.68
C LEU A 24 2.27 -11.45 4.47
N MET A 25 2.77 -11.18 5.67
CA MET A 25 3.36 -12.22 6.53
C MET A 25 2.33 -13.24 7.01
N ILE A 26 1.12 -12.79 7.37
CA ILE A 26 0.02 -13.68 7.77
C ILE A 26 -0.43 -14.52 6.57
N HIS A 27 -0.61 -13.93 5.38
CA HIS A 27 -1.19 -14.65 4.24
C HIS A 27 -0.21 -15.62 3.56
N VAL A 28 1.08 -15.26 3.45
CA VAL A 28 2.11 -16.20 2.99
C VAL A 28 2.28 -17.34 4.00
N GLY A 29 2.26 -17.07 5.30
CA GLY A 29 2.30 -18.11 6.32
C GLY A 29 1.08 -19.05 6.29
N VAL A 30 -0.08 -18.58 5.83
CA VAL A 30 -1.25 -19.44 5.57
C VAL A 30 -1.05 -20.28 4.31
N ALA A 31 -0.46 -19.75 3.23
CA ALA A 31 -0.12 -20.54 2.04
C ALA A 31 0.90 -21.64 2.35
N GLU A 32 1.91 -21.32 3.17
CA GLU A 32 2.89 -22.28 3.69
C GLU A 32 2.18 -23.39 4.48
N LYS A 33 1.27 -23.04 5.41
CA LYS A 33 0.47 -24.05 6.14
C LYS A 33 -0.46 -24.85 5.24
N LEU A 34 -1.08 -24.24 4.22
CA LEU A 34 -1.91 -24.96 3.26
C LEU A 34 -1.10 -25.97 2.44
N SER A 35 0.15 -25.64 2.11
CA SER A 35 1.07 -26.58 1.46
C SER A 35 1.40 -27.78 2.36
N GLU A 36 1.47 -27.59 3.68
CA GLU A 36 1.66 -28.66 4.67
C GLU A 36 0.46 -29.62 4.73
N TYR A 37 -0.77 -29.11 4.55
CA TYR A 37 -1.98 -29.94 4.60
C TYR A 37 -2.32 -30.61 3.25
N ALA A 38 -1.94 -30.02 2.12
CA ALA A 38 -2.38 -30.46 0.80
C ALA A 38 -1.55 -31.62 0.19
N CYS A 39 -0.34 -31.89 0.69
CA CYS A 39 0.54 -32.91 0.11
C CYS A 39 1.39 -33.65 1.15
N ASN A 40 0.95 -34.85 1.58
CA ASN A 40 1.83 -35.87 2.18
C ASN A 40 2.61 -36.62 1.09
N LYS A 41 3.39 -35.91 0.28
CA LYS A 41 4.43 -36.49 -0.57
C LYS A 41 5.68 -35.64 -0.43
N ASP A 42 6.73 -36.24 0.15
CA ASP A 42 7.93 -35.62 0.75
C ASP A 42 8.83 -34.77 -0.19
N GLY A 43 8.35 -34.35 -1.36
CA GLY A 43 9.04 -33.44 -2.28
C GLY A 43 8.22 -32.23 -2.76
N ALA A 44 6.91 -32.38 -2.93
CA ALA A 44 6.05 -31.31 -3.49
C ALA A 44 5.86 -30.15 -2.50
N MET A 45 5.73 -30.45 -1.21
CA MET A 45 5.57 -29.46 -0.15
C MET A 45 6.76 -28.48 -0.07
N ASN A 46 7.99 -28.99 -0.28
CA ASN A 46 9.20 -28.17 -0.27
C ASN A 46 9.28 -27.22 -1.47
N ASP A 47 8.75 -27.61 -2.63
CA ASP A 47 8.69 -26.75 -3.82
C ASP A 47 7.76 -25.56 -3.62
N PHE A 48 6.51 -25.80 -3.20
CA PHE A 48 5.52 -24.73 -2.99
C PHE A 48 5.93 -23.73 -1.92
N HIS A 49 6.46 -24.23 -0.80
CA HIS A 49 7.00 -23.38 0.24
C HIS A 49 8.20 -22.55 -0.26
N THR A 50 9.07 -23.13 -1.09
CA THR A 50 10.17 -22.39 -1.72
C THR A 50 9.64 -21.31 -2.68
N ARG A 51 8.69 -21.64 -3.55
CA ARG A 51 8.07 -20.69 -4.50
C ARG A 51 7.34 -19.56 -3.78
N ALA A 52 6.62 -19.85 -2.70
CA ALA A 52 5.96 -18.86 -1.86
C ALA A 52 6.97 -17.89 -1.21
N LYS A 53 8.11 -18.43 -0.70
CA LYS A 53 9.21 -17.60 -0.18
C LYS A 53 9.83 -16.72 -1.26
N VAL A 54 10.01 -17.25 -2.47
CA VAL A 54 10.55 -16.47 -3.59
C VAL A 54 9.57 -15.37 -4.01
N LEU A 55 8.26 -15.65 -4.08
CA LEU A 55 7.24 -14.63 -4.33
C LEU A 55 7.28 -13.54 -3.24
N LYS A 56 7.29 -13.92 -1.96
CA LYS A 56 7.41 -12.98 -0.85
C LYS A 56 8.67 -12.11 -0.98
N GLY A 57 9.82 -12.73 -1.20
CA GLY A 57 11.09 -12.01 -1.36
C GLY A 57 11.07 -11.05 -2.55
N HIS A 58 10.49 -11.47 -3.68
CA HIS A 58 10.32 -10.64 -4.86
C HIS A 58 9.44 -9.42 -4.57
N LEU A 59 8.26 -9.62 -3.96
CA LEU A 59 7.34 -8.52 -3.61
C LEU A 59 7.97 -7.53 -2.64
N LEU A 60 8.75 -7.99 -1.66
CA LEU A 60 9.38 -7.14 -0.65
C LEU A 60 10.60 -6.35 -1.14
N SER A 61 11.32 -6.85 -2.15
CA SER A 61 12.63 -6.27 -2.53
C SER A 61 12.70 -5.74 -3.95
N LYS A 62 12.17 -6.47 -4.93
CA LYS A 62 12.45 -6.22 -6.36
C LYS A 62 11.23 -5.74 -7.15
N PHE A 63 10.03 -6.09 -6.71
CA PHE A 63 8.81 -5.77 -7.47
C PHE A 63 8.66 -4.26 -7.68
N ILE A 64 8.88 -3.46 -6.63
CA ILE A 64 8.80 -1.99 -6.73
C ILE A 64 9.81 -1.45 -7.75
N GLU A 65 11.03 -1.98 -7.82
CA GLU A 65 12.06 -1.50 -8.75
C GLU A 65 11.65 -1.72 -10.20
N GLN A 66 10.96 -2.83 -10.49
CA GLN A 66 10.53 -3.24 -11.83
C GLN A 66 9.25 -2.52 -12.31
N LEU A 67 8.53 -1.84 -11.43
CA LEU A 67 7.37 -1.04 -11.81
C LEU A 67 7.77 0.16 -12.67
N GLU A 68 7.09 0.37 -13.78
CA GLU A 68 7.30 1.51 -14.68
C GLU A 68 5.97 2.22 -14.94
N GLU A 69 5.99 3.49 -15.33
CA GLU A 69 4.75 4.21 -15.68
C GLU A 69 4.04 3.48 -16.84
N LYS A 70 4.82 3.08 -17.86
CA LYS A 70 4.39 2.23 -18.96
C LYS A 70 5.37 1.07 -19.13
N SER A 71 4.86 -0.16 -19.21
CA SER A 71 5.66 -1.36 -19.41
C SER A 71 4.95 -2.33 -20.34
N THR A 72 5.70 -3.20 -21.02
CA THR A 72 5.12 -4.24 -21.89
C THR A 72 4.52 -5.41 -21.11
N CYS A 73 4.87 -5.54 -19.83
CA CYS A 73 4.31 -6.51 -18.88
C CYS A 73 3.19 -5.85 -18.06
N PRO A 74 1.96 -6.40 -18.06
CA PRO A 74 0.84 -5.88 -17.28
C PRO A 74 1.14 -5.70 -15.79
N PHE A 75 1.82 -6.68 -15.18
CA PHE A 75 2.19 -6.65 -13.75
C PHE A 75 3.24 -5.58 -13.39
N HIS A 76 3.94 -5.03 -14.38
CA HIS A 76 4.95 -3.99 -14.17
C HIS A 76 4.50 -2.61 -14.64
N CYS A 77 3.32 -2.49 -15.26
CA CYS A 77 2.82 -1.22 -15.77
C CYS A 77 1.89 -0.56 -14.75
N MET A 78 2.33 0.55 -14.15
CA MET A 78 1.54 1.30 -13.18
C MET A 78 0.27 1.90 -13.80
N SER A 79 0.34 2.47 -15.01
CA SER A 79 -0.85 3.00 -15.69
C SER A 79 -1.88 1.92 -15.95
N TRP A 80 -1.47 0.72 -16.38
CA TRP A 80 -2.40 -0.40 -16.56
C TRP A 80 -3.05 -0.85 -15.25
N LEU A 81 -2.27 -0.93 -14.17
CA LEU A 81 -2.75 -1.41 -12.87
C LEU A 81 -3.64 -0.40 -12.12
N LEU A 82 -3.60 0.88 -12.50
CA LEU A 82 -4.31 1.97 -11.80
C LEU A 82 -5.42 2.62 -12.62
N GLU A 83 -5.33 2.60 -13.96
CA GLU A 83 -6.30 3.26 -14.84
C GLU A 83 -7.23 2.23 -15.45
N GLU A 84 -8.55 2.37 -15.25
CA GLU A 84 -9.57 1.46 -15.81
C GLU A 84 -9.55 1.35 -17.35
N ASN A 85 -8.91 2.30 -18.05
CA ASN A 85 -8.80 2.37 -19.51
C ASN A 85 -7.36 2.61 -19.99
N GLY A 86 -6.36 2.10 -19.26
CA GLY A 86 -4.94 2.43 -19.48
C GLY A 86 -4.47 2.30 -20.93
N ALA A 87 -3.97 3.39 -21.50
CA ALA A 87 -3.39 3.45 -22.85
C ALA A 87 -1.96 2.86 -22.90
N CYS A 88 -1.84 1.57 -22.56
CA CYS A 88 -0.58 0.84 -22.62
C CYS A 88 -0.65 -0.24 -23.70
N GLU A 89 0.37 -0.30 -24.56
CA GLU A 89 0.57 -1.37 -25.53
C GLU A 89 1.15 -2.61 -24.82
N TYR A 90 0.32 -3.30 -24.04
CA TYR A 90 0.71 -4.56 -23.43
C TYR A 90 0.96 -5.62 -24.51
N ARG A 91 1.96 -6.48 -24.31
CA ARG A 91 2.26 -7.58 -25.23
C ARG A 91 1.99 -8.93 -24.58
N SER A 92 2.59 -9.16 -23.42
CA SER A 92 2.45 -10.40 -22.67
C SER A 92 3.02 -10.25 -21.27
N ASP A 93 2.61 -11.12 -20.37
CA ASP A 93 3.25 -11.25 -19.06
C ASP A 93 4.72 -11.66 -19.23
N CYS A 94 5.59 -11.11 -18.38
CA CYS A 94 7.00 -11.51 -18.39
C CYS A 94 7.16 -12.88 -17.71
N SER A 95 8.21 -13.62 -18.07
CA SER A 95 8.46 -14.96 -17.54
C SER A 95 8.56 -14.99 -16.02
N ILE A 96 9.11 -13.93 -15.40
CA ILE A 96 9.21 -13.80 -13.95
C ILE A 96 7.82 -13.71 -13.31
N CYS A 97 6.95 -12.82 -13.82
CA CYS A 97 5.60 -12.68 -13.26
C CYS A 97 4.80 -13.97 -13.44
N ILE A 98 4.85 -14.59 -14.62
CA ILE A 98 4.19 -15.87 -14.89
C ILE A 98 4.63 -16.91 -13.85
N GLU A 99 5.94 -17.16 -13.73
CA GLU A 99 6.49 -18.20 -12.83
C GLU A 99 6.07 -17.97 -11.36
N ARG A 100 6.00 -16.71 -10.92
CA ARG A 100 5.70 -16.35 -9.53
C ARG A 100 4.21 -16.41 -9.21
N PHE A 101 3.35 -15.95 -10.12
CA PHE A 101 1.90 -15.90 -9.88
C PHE A 101 1.19 -17.20 -10.24
N GLN A 102 1.74 -18.02 -11.13
CA GLN A 102 1.26 -19.38 -11.43
C GLN A 102 1.28 -20.31 -10.20
N LEU A 103 1.95 -19.90 -9.11
CA LEU A 103 1.84 -20.54 -7.80
C LEU A 103 0.39 -20.74 -7.35
N PHE A 104 -0.49 -19.75 -7.55
CA PHE A 104 -1.88 -19.84 -7.10
C PHE A 104 -2.67 -20.86 -7.92
N ASP A 105 -2.51 -20.86 -9.25
CA ASP A 105 -3.13 -21.84 -10.13
C ASP A 105 -2.70 -23.27 -9.79
N ASP A 106 -1.40 -23.48 -9.56
CA ASP A 106 -0.86 -24.80 -9.22
C ASP A 106 -1.40 -25.30 -7.86
N LEU A 107 -1.49 -24.41 -6.86
CA LEU A 107 -2.07 -24.74 -5.56
C LEU A 107 -3.56 -25.07 -5.67
N GLN A 108 -4.32 -24.31 -6.47
CA GLN A 108 -5.74 -24.60 -6.72
C GLN A 108 -5.92 -25.95 -7.43
N ALA A 109 -5.09 -26.25 -8.43
CA ALA A 109 -5.10 -27.52 -9.15
C ALA A 109 -4.82 -28.72 -8.21
N ILE A 110 -3.87 -28.57 -7.30
CA ILE A 110 -3.57 -29.61 -6.30
C ILE A 110 -4.79 -29.84 -5.40
N VAL A 111 -5.36 -28.78 -4.83
CA VAL A 111 -6.55 -28.89 -3.98
C VAL A 111 -7.68 -29.60 -4.73
N ALA A 112 -7.87 -29.30 -6.02
CA ALA A 112 -8.86 -29.99 -6.85
C ALA A 112 -8.56 -31.49 -7.03
N SER A 113 -7.29 -31.85 -7.26
CA SER A 113 -6.85 -33.24 -7.53
C SER A 113 -6.71 -34.14 -6.30
N THR A 114 -6.64 -33.58 -5.09
CA THR A 114 -6.48 -34.37 -3.84
C THR A 114 -7.69 -35.26 -3.56
N ASP A 115 -7.52 -36.35 -2.81
CA ASP A 115 -8.64 -37.21 -2.38
C ASP A 115 -9.39 -36.69 -1.13
N LEU A 116 -9.33 -35.37 -0.90
CA LEU A 116 -10.00 -34.73 0.24
C LEU A 116 -11.52 -34.73 0.08
N SER A 117 -12.23 -34.68 1.22
CA SER A 117 -13.68 -34.47 1.21
C SER A 117 -14.06 -33.16 0.51
N TYR A 118 -15.25 -33.11 -0.08
CA TYR A 118 -15.76 -31.91 -0.74
C TYR A 118 -15.71 -30.67 0.17
N GLU A 119 -16.10 -30.83 1.44
CA GLU A 119 -16.04 -29.75 2.44
C GLU A 119 -14.62 -29.22 2.66
N ARG A 120 -13.62 -30.11 2.75
CA ARG A 120 -12.22 -29.70 2.90
C ARG A 120 -11.69 -29.03 1.63
N LYS A 121 -11.99 -29.56 0.45
CA LYS A 121 -11.60 -28.93 -0.82
C LYS A 121 -12.14 -27.52 -0.95
N THR A 122 -13.44 -27.35 -0.67
CA THR A 122 -14.09 -26.03 -0.73
C THR A 122 -13.53 -25.05 0.31
N TYR A 123 -13.23 -25.51 1.53
CA TYR A 123 -12.56 -24.69 2.53
C TYR A 123 -11.17 -24.21 2.06
N TYR A 124 -10.34 -25.12 1.56
CA TYR A 124 -8.99 -24.78 1.10
C TYR A 124 -8.99 -23.88 -0.13
N ALA A 125 -9.87 -24.14 -1.11
CA ALA A 125 -10.04 -23.26 -2.27
C ALA A 125 -10.42 -21.84 -1.86
N LYS A 126 -11.41 -21.68 -0.96
CA LYS A 126 -11.78 -20.36 -0.42
C LYS A 126 -10.61 -19.68 0.29
N THR A 127 -9.83 -20.44 1.06
CA THR A 127 -8.68 -19.91 1.78
C THR A 127 -7.59 -19.44 0.82
N LEU A 128 -7.29 -20.22 -0.23
CA LEU A 128 -6.33 -19.85 -1.28
C LEU A 128 -6.76 -18.58 -2.01
N ASN A 129 -8.03 -18.50 -2.44
CA ASN A 129 -8.56 -17.29 -3.07
C ASN A 129 -8.40 -16.07 -2.15
N LYS A 130 -8.63 -16.24 -0.85
CA LYS A 130 -8.46 -15.13 0.09
C LYS A 130 -7.00 -14.67 0.20
N ILE A 131 -6.06 -15.60 0.19
CA ILE A 131 -4.63 -15.28 0.21
C ILE A 131 -4.25 -14.53 -1.06
N GLU A 132 -4.69 -15.02 -2.21
CA GLU A 132 -4.44 -14.42 -3.52
C GLU A 132 -4.99 -12.99 -3.59
N GLU A 133 -6.24 -12.76 -3.18
CA GLU A 133 -6.83 -11.41 -3.04
C GLU A 133 -5.95 -10.48 -2.20
N ASN A 134 -5.45 -10.98 -1.06
CA ASN A 134 -4.63 -10.16 -0.18
C ASN A 134 -3.24 -9.87 -0.78
N VAL A 135 -2.68 -10.79 -1.57
CA VAL A 135 -1.45 -10.54 -2.33
C VAL A 135 -1.68 -9.48 -3.40
N TYR A 136 -2.77 -9.55 -4.17
CA TYR A 136 -3.12 -8.51 -5.13
C TYR A 136 -3.42 -7.16 -4.48
N SER A 137 -4.10 -7.16 -3.33
CA SER A 137 -4.31 -5.96 -2.53
C SER A 137 -2.98 -5.32 -2.08
N TYR A 138 -2.02 -6.15 -1.65
CA TYR A 138 -0.68 -5.69 -1.30
C TYR A 138 0.09 -5.15 -2.52
N ILE A 139 0.02 -5.81 -3.67
CA ILE A 139 0.57 -5.31 -4.93
C ILE A 139 -0.04 -3.95 -5.27
N GLY A 140 -1.35 -3.81 -5.18
CA GLY A 140 -2.04 -2.53 -5.38
C GLY A 140 -1.54 -1.44 -4.43
N HIS A 141 -1.24 -1.77 -3.17
CA HIS A 141 -0.61 -0.84 -2.24
C HIS A 141 0.80 -0.41 -2.70
N LEU A 142 1.65 -1.35 -3.12
CA LEU A 142 2.99 -1.05 -3.64
C LEU A 142 2.94 -0.14 -4.88
N VAL A 143 2.06 -0.48 -5.82
CA VAL A 143 1.86 0.26 -7.07
C VAL A 143 1.39 1.68 -6.79
N ARG A 144 0.35 1.85 -5.96
CA ARG A 144 -0.15 3.17 -5.56
C ARG A 144 0.95 3.99 -4.89
N GLY A 145 1.72 3.39 -3.98
CA GLY A 145 2.80 4.08 -3.27
C GLY A 145 3.89 4.59 -4.22
N LYS A 146 4.35 3.77 -5.18
CA LYS A 146 5.35 4.20 -6.16
C LYS A 146 4.79 5.27 -7.10
N TYR A 147 3.58 5.07 -7.61
CA TYR A 147 2.94 6.00 -8.54
C TYR A 147 2.73 7.38 -7.91
N GLN A 148 2.12 7.44 -6.72
CA GLN A 148 1.89 8.68 -5.98
C GLN A 148 3.21 9.40 -5.70
N ARG A 149 4.25 8.68 -5.25
CA ARG A 149 5.57 9.28 -5.03
C ARG A 149 6.15 9.85 -6.31
N SER A 150 6.06 9.13 -7.43
CA SER A 150 6.58 9.60 -8.72
C SER A 150 5.87 10.87 -9.20
N LYS A 151 4.53 10.91 -9.11
CA LYS A 151 3.75 12.11 -9.47
C LYS A 151 4.07 13.27 -8.52
N PHE A 152 4.12 13.01 -7.22
CA PHE A 152 4.44 14.02 -6.22
C PHE A 152 5.82 14.66 -6.42
N MET A 153 6.86 13.85 -6.69
CA MET A 153 8.20 14.37 -6.97
C MET A 153 8.21 15.22 -8.25
N LYS A 154 7.47 14.82 -9.29
CA LYS A 154 7.33 15.60 -10.52
C LYS A 154 6.68 16.97 -10.27
N GLU A 155 5.63 17.03 -9.46
CA GLU A 155 4.99 18.30 -9.08
C GLU A 155 5.97 19.20 -8.29
N ILE A 156 6.74 18.63 -7.37
CA ILE A 156 7.78 19.36 -6.63
C ILE A 156 8.85 19.94 -7.57
N GLU A 157 9.31 19.16 -8.54
CA GLU A 157 10.32 19.61 -9.52
C GLU A 157 9.80 20.80 -10.34
N GLN A 158 8.52 20.77 -10.73
CA GLN A 158 7.85 21.77 -11.55
C GLN A 158 7.40 23.04 -10.78
N LEU A 159 7.54 23.05 -9.46
CA LEU A 159 7.13 24.16 -8.60
C LEU A 159 7.83 25.47 -9.00
N ARG A 160 7.08 26.57 -9.13
CA ARG A 160 7.62 27.90 -9.46
C ARG A 160 7.65 28.82 -8.24
N PRO A 161 8.47 29.89 -8.24
CA PRO A 161 8.42 30.89 -7.17
C PRO A 161 7.01 31.47 -6.99
N GLY A 162 6.55 31.53 -5.75
CA GLY A 162 5.18 31.95 -5.40
C GLY A 162 4.14 30.82 -5.41
N GLU A 163 4.49 29.62 -5.86
CA GLU A 163 3.67 28.41 -5.72
C GLU A 163 4.12 27.58 -4.51
N THR A 164 3.17 26.86 -3.92
CA THR A 164 3.46 25.95 -2.81
C THR A 164 2.64 24.66 -2.93
N ILE A 165 3.25 23.56 -2.52
CA ILE A 165 2.57 22.27 -2.34
C ILE A 165 2.49 22.00 -0.84
N ALA A 166 1.27 21.78 -0.34
CA ALA A 166 1.04 21.38 1.04
C ALA A 166 0.71 19.88 1.10
N VAL A 167 1.49 19.13 1.88
CA VAL A 167 1.20 17.75 2.26
C VAL A 167 0.69 17.75 3.68
N CYS A 168 -0.53 17.26 3.86
CA CYS A 168 -1.24 17.30 5.12
C CYS A 168 -1.56 15.88 5.54
N ASP A 169 -1.09 15.46 6.72
CA ASP A 169 -1.37 14.14 7.24
C ASP A 169 -1.66 14.17 8.74
N TYR A 170 -2.43 13.18 9.19
CA TYR A 170 -2.59 12.94 10.61
C TYR A 170 -1.34 12.27 11.15
N MET A 171 -0.71 12.90 12.13
CA MET A 171 0.33 12.25 12.90
C MET A 171 -0.29 11.24 13.87
N MET A 172 0.56 10.36 14.40
CA MET A 172 0.18 9.47 15.50
C MET A 172 -0.35 10.31 16.68
N LYS A 173 -1.48 9.88 17.27
CA LYS A 173 -2.03 10.54 18.47
C LYS A 173 -0.97 10.57 19.57
N LEU A 174 -0.72 11.75 20.14
CA LEU A 174 0.18 11.89 21.28
C LEU A 174 -0.56 11.56 22.58
N LEU A 175 -0.04 10.59 23.32
CA LEU A 175 -0.53 10.23 24.65
C LEU A 175 0.21 11.05 25.70
N LEU A 176 -0.48 12.00 26.34
CA LEU A 176 0.12 12.87 27.36
C LEU A 176 0.29 12.20 28.74
N GLN A 177 0.03 10.89 28.88
CA GLN A 177 0.32 10.12 30.10
C GLN A 177 0.79 8.68 29.81
N LYS A 178 1.77 8.21 30.60
CA LYS A 178 2.25 6.81 30.60
C LYS A 178 1.22 5.88 31.27
N PHE A 179 0.13 5.56 30.57
CA PHE A 179 -0.64 4.35 30.92
C PHE A 179 0.02 3.16 30.23
N ARG A 180 0.46 2.17 31.01
CA ARG A 180 1.06 0.92 30.53
C ARG A 180 -0.02 0.00 29.91
N GLU A 181 -0.72 0.47 28.89
CA GLU A 181 -1.61 -0.36 28.08
C GLU A 181 -0.84 -0.92 26.87
N PRO A 182 -1.09 -2.18 26.46
CA PRO A 182 -0.46 -2.75 25.27
C PRO A 182 -0.81 -1.96 24.01
N GLN A 183 0.13 -1.82 23.07
CA GLN A 183 -0.02 -1.01 21.84
C GLN A 183 -1.30 -1.30 21.05
N ARG A 184 -1.74 -2.56 21.02
CA ARG A 184 -2.98 -3.00 20.35
C ARG A 184 -4.26 -2.43 20.96
N ASP A 185 -4.25 -2.09 22.26
CA ASP A 185 -5.45 -1.75 23.01
C ASP A 185 -5.74 -0.24 22.99
N TRP A 186 -4.72 0.60 22.72
CA TRP A 186 -4.86 2.07 22.63
C TRP A 186 -4.73 2.67 21.22
N TYR A 187 -4.17 1.95 20.25
CA TYR A 187 -3.95 2.48 18.89
C TYR A 187 -5.24 3.08 18.31
N ALA A 188 -5.17 4.33 17.85
CA ALA A 188 -6.26 5.16 17.33
C ALA A 188 -7.43 5.50 18.31
N LYS A 189 -7.42 5.01 19.56
CA LYS A 189 -8.55 5.18 20.49
C LYS A 189 -8.43 6.34 21.48
N LYS A 190 -7.21 6.69 21.92
CA LYS A 190 -6.97 7.73 22.94
C LYS A 190 -5.78 8.62 22.57
N GLY A 191 -5.77 9.85 23.05
CA GLY A 191 -4.68 10.82 22.86
C GLY A 191 -5.11 12.07 22.09
N VAL A 192 -4.23 13.06 22.03
CA VAL A 192 -4.46 14.29 21.27
C VAL A 192 -4.08 14.01 19.82
N SER A 193 -5.03 14.19 18.89
CA SER A 193 -4.73 14.13 17.47
C SER A 193 -3.85 15.32 17.09
N VAL A 194 -2.74 15.03 16.43
CA VAL A 194 -1.84 16.03 15.87
C VAL A 194 -1.98 15.97 14.35
N HIS A 195 -2.08 17.13 13.74
CA HIS A 195 -2.11 17.27 12.30
C HIS A 195 -0.81 17.93 11.84
N GLY A 196 -0.04 17.22 11.02
CA GLY A 196 1.17 17.72 10.40
C GLY A 196 0.84 18.30 9.04
N THR A 197 1.28 19.54 8.79
CA THR A 197 1.27 20.11 7.44
C THR A 197 2.68 20.48 7.04
N MET A 198 3.14 19.91 5.94
CA MET A 198 4.44 20.19 5.34
C MET A 198 4.23 20.99 4.05
N PHE A 199 4.84 22.17 3.97
CA PHE A 199 4.83 23.03 2.80
C PHE A 199 6.15 22.90 2.05
N PHE A 200 6.07 22.67 0.75
CA PHE A 200 7.18 22.78 -0.18
C PHE A 200 7.00 24.06 -0.99
N TYR A 201 8.03 24.87 -1.10
CA TYR A 201 8.01 26.09 -1.91
C TYR A 201 9.40 26.41 -2.45
N LYS A 202 9.47 27.30 -3.44
CA LYS A 202 10.73 27.87 -3.93
C LYS A 202 10.75 29.36 -3.62
N SER A 203 11.78 29.81 -2.91
CA SER A 203 12.03 31.23 -2.73
C SER A 203 12.46 31.87 -4.05
N SER A 204 12.21 33.16 -4.22
CA SER A 204 12.65 33.94 -5.38
C SER A 204 14.17 33.90 -5.56
N ASP A 205 14.89 33.77 -4.44
CA ASP A 205 16.35 33.91 -4.36
C ASP A 205 17.08 32.55 -4.36
N SER A 206 16.34 31.45 -4.20
CA SER A 206 16.89 30.09 -4.12
C SER A 206 16.36 29.22 -5.26
N LYS A 207 17.26 28.44 -5.87
CA LYS A 207 16.86 27.38 -6.81
C LYS A 207 16.45 26.09 -6.11
N GLU A 208 16.72 25.98 -4.82
CA GLU A 208 16.41 24.80 -4.02
C GLU A 208 14.97 24.85 -3.51
N ILE A 209 14.41 23.67 -3.25
CA ILE A 209 13.09 23.55 -2.63
C ILE A 209 13.27 23.72 -1.12
N GLU A 210 12.55 24.69 -0.57
CA GLU A 210 12.48 24.93 0.86
C GLU A 210 11.27 24.18 1.43
N VAL A 211 11.43 23.70 2.67
CA VAL A 211 10.42 22.89 3.36
C VAL A 211 10.14 23.48 4.72
N GLU A 212 8.87 23.78 4.99
CA GLU A 212 8.37 24.19 6.30
C GLU A 212 7.38 23.17 6.84
N ILE A 213 7.46 22.88 8.13
CA ILE A 213 6.58 21.91 8.79
C ILE A 213 5.86 22.60 9.95
N TYR A 214 4.55 22.45 9.99
CA TYR A 214 3.68 22.97 11.03
C TYR A 214 2.85 21.85 11.63
N ASP A 215 2.95 21.71 12.96
CA ASP A 215 2.17 20.77 13.73
C ASP A 215 1.06 21.49 14.47
N VAL A 216 -0.19 21.09 14.21
CA VAL A 216 -1.37 21.66 14.85
C VAL A 216 -2.03 20.59 15.70
N PHE A 217 -2.15 20.87 17.00
CA PHE A 217 -2.97 20.08 17.89
C PHE A 217 -4.44 20.33 17.56
N SER A 218 -5.20 19.27 17.31
CA SER A 218 -6.64 19.44 17.13
C SER A 218 -7.29 19.73 18.48
N ASN A 219 -8.05 20.82 18.55
CA ASN A 219 -8.87 21.11 19.73
C ASN A 219 -10.07 20.15 19.78
N GLY A 220 -9.86 18.96 20.36
CA GLY A 220 -10.87 17.92 20.54
C GLY A 220 -10.38 16.54 20.10
N ASP A 221 -11.12 15.49 20.50
CA ASP A 221 -10.89 14.13 20.02
C ASP A 221 -11.48 13.99 18.62
N CYS A 222 -10.81 14.63 17.66
CA CYS A 222 -11.20 14.56 16.27
C CYS A 222 -10.93 13.13 15.79
N VAL A 223 -12.01 12.41 15.44
CA VAL A 223 -11.92 11.19 14.63
C VAL A 223 -11.05 11.54 13.43
N GLN A 224 -9.99 10.76 13.16
CA GLN A 224 -9.13 10.95 11.99
C GLN A 224 -9.99 10.82 10.73
N ASN A 225 -10.50 11.94 10.23
CA ASN A 225 -11.35 12.02 9.05
C ASN A 225 -11.06 13.34 8.31
N HIS A 226 -11.24 13.33 6.99
CA HIS A 226 -10.90 14.47 6.13
C HIS A 226 -11.66 15.77 6.47
N LYS A 227 -12.81 15.67 7.16
CA LYS A 227 -13.71 16.82 7.42
C LYS A 227 -13.13 17.82 8.42
N CYS A 228 -12.29 17.37 9.35
CA CYS A 228 -11.72 18.24 10.38
C CYS A 228 -10.64 19.20 9.84
N PHE A 229 -10.11 18.92 8.65
CA PHE A 229 -9.02 19.67 8.03
C PHE A 229 -9.48 21.08 7.57
N ARG A 230 -10.65 21.20 6.93
CA ARG A 230 -11.11 22.46 6.35
C ARG A 230 -11.37 23.57 7.39
N SER A 231 -11.71 23.22 8.63
CA SER A 231 -12.04 24.20 9.68
C SER A 231 -10.83 24.75 10.43
N ASN A 232 -9.69 24.03 10.41
CA ASN A 232 -8.52 24.35 11.24
C ASN A 232 -7.29 24.78 10.43
N LEU A 233 -7.39 24.84 9.10
CA LEU A 233 -6.33 25.40 8.27
C LEU A 233 -6.04 26.85 8.71
N PRO A 234 -4.78 27.20 9.01
CA PRO A 234 -4.40 28.59 9.21
C PRO A 234 -4.83 29.39 7.97
N LYS A 235 -5.53 30.51 8.17
CA LYS A 235 -5.81 31.44 7.08
C LYS A 235 -4.49 32.10 6.67
N PHE A 236 -3.76 31.48 5.76
CA PHE A 236 -2.55 32.08 5.20
C PHE A 236 -2.96 33.27 4.33
N ARG A 237 -2.80 34.49 4.85
CA ARG A 237 -2.76 35.68 4.00
C ARG A 237 -1.39 35.68 3.33
N CYS A 238 -1.38 35.55 2.00
CA CYS A 238 -0.22 35.90 1.20
C CYS A 238 0.16 37.34 1.59
N LYS A 239 1.34 37.54 2.18
CA LYS A 239 1.89 38.89 2.35
C LYS A 239 2.30 39.34 0.94
N THR A 240 1.47 40.19 0.33
CA THR A 240 1.85 41.03 -0.81
C THR A 240 2.97 41.98 -0.44
#